data_AF-A0A7K2JRE2-F1
#
_entry.id   AF-A0A7K2JRE2-F1
#
_cell.length_a   1.000
_cell.length_b   1.000
_cell.length_c   1.000
_cell.angle_alpha   90.00
_cell.angle_beta   90.00
_cell.angle_gamma   90.00
#
_symmetry.space_group_name_H-M   'P 1'
#
loop_
_entity.id
_entity.type
_entity.pdbx_description
1 polymer ?
#
loop_
_entity_poly.entity_id
_entity_poly.type
_entity_poly.pdbx_seq_one_letter_code
_entity_poly.pdbx_strand_id
1 'polypeptide(L)'
;TPSPAPGAIVLHPGAGAPSRCWPVERYAAVADALRARGRRVVVTGGADEGDLVARLAKLAGLPDTDVFAGGLPYDRLSALVAGARAVVSGDTGIAHLAVAHAVPTVTLFGPVPPSRWGPPDHPRHRALWHPGPDGDPHGHETDPALLRIGTDDVLKALDALDALREAP
;
A
#
# COMPACT_ATOMS: atom_id res chain seq x y z
N THR A 1 -11.55 16.49 -9.96
CA THR A 1 -11.49 16.48 -8.49
C THR A 1 -10.06 16.63 -8.02
N PRO A 2 -9.71 17.60 -7.15
CA PRO A 2 -8.35 17.72 -6.62
C PRO A 2 -8.04 16.61 -5.60
N SER A 3 -6.76 16.24 -5.49
CA SER A 3 -6.31 15.27 -4.48
C SER A 3 -6.55 15.81 -3.07
N PRO A 4 -7.12 15.01 -2.14
CA PRO A 4 -7.25 15.40 -0.74
C PRO A 4 -5.90 15.36 0.03
N ALA A 5 -4.88 14.70 -0.51
CA ALA A 5 -3.57 14.59 0.13
C ALA A 5 -2.42 14.53 -0.91
N PRO A 6 -2.20 15.62 -1.67
CA PRO A 6 -1.15 15.66 -2.67
C PRO A 6 0.24 15.45 -2.04
N GLY A 7 1.07 14.65 -2.68
CA GLY A 7 2.43 14.32 -2.26
C GLY A 7 2.52 13.34 -1.06
N ALA A 8 1.40 12.85 -0.53
CA ALA A 8 1.42 11.88 0.56
C ALA A 8 1.79 10.47 0.06
N ILE A 9 2.35 9.65 0.95
CA ILE A 9 2.44 8.21 0.75
C ILE A 9 1.13 7.59 1.24
N VAL A 10 0.45 6.85 0.38
CA VAL A 10 -0.84 6.22 0.68
C VAL A 10 -0.58 4.78 1.13
N LEU A 11 -1.06 4.41 2.31
CA LEU A 11 -1.10 3.03 2.77
C LEU A 11 -2.53 2.49 2.71
N HIS A 12 -2.71 1.34 2.08
CA HIS A 12 -4.00 0.66 1.99
C HIS A 12 -3.84 -0.78 2.50
N PRO A 13 -4.14 -1.04 3.79
CA PRO A 13 -3.88 -2.33 4.42
C PRO A 13 -4.88 -3.43 4.02
N GLY A 14 -6.03 -3.02 3.49
CA GLY A 14 -7.13 -3.90 3.15
C GLY A 14 -6.96 -4.67 1.84
N ALA A 15 -7.76 -5.73 1.71
CA ALA A 15 -7.85 -6.55 0.51
C ALA A 15 -9.16 -7.36 0.51
N GLY A 16 -9.61 -7.76 -0.67
CA GLY A 16 -10.85 -8.56 -0.82
C GLY A 16 -10.80 -9.98 -0.25
N ALA A 17 -9.67 -10.40 0.34
CA ALA A 17 -9.55 -11.65 1.10
C ALA A 17 -8.45 -11.53 2.16
N PRO A 18 -8.63 -12.08 3.37
CA PRO A 18 -7.63 -12.04 4.44
C PRO A 18 -6.25 -12.57 4.05
N SER A 19 -6.17 -13.57 3.15
CA SER A 19 -4.89 -14.11 2.67
C SER A 19 -3.99 -13.09 1.97
N ARG A 20 -4.57 -11.98 1.49
CA ARG A 20 -3.86 -10.87 0.85
C ARG A 20 -3.66 -9.67 1.78
N CYS A 21 -4.13 -9.74 3.03
CA CYS A 21 -3.96 -8.69 4.03
C CYS A 21 -2.64 -8.88 4.78
N TRP A 22 -1.69 -7.97 4.56
CA TRP A 22 -0.44 -7.92 5.35
C TRP A 22 -0.74 -7.36 6.75
N PRO A 23 -0.07 -7.82 7.82
CA PRO A 23 -0.39 -7.41 9.19
C PRO A 23 -0.38 -5.88 9.36
N VAL A 24 -1.45 -5.35 9.94
CA VAL A 24 -1.65 -3.90 10.09
C VAL A 24 -0.58 -3.25 10.97
N GLU A 25 0.00 -4.00 11.90
CA GLU A 25 1.11 -3.56 12.76
C GLU A 25 2.35 -3.26 11.91
N ARG A 26 2.56 -3.99 10.82
CA ARG A 26 3.69 -3.76 9.91
C ARG A 26 3.47 -2.54 9.04
N TYR A 27 2.22 -2.30 8.59
CA TYR A 27 1.85 -1.02 7.98
C TYR A 27 2.04 0.15 8.95
N ALA A 28 1.71 -0.02 10.24
CA ALA A 28 1.89 1.02 11.25
C ALA A 28 3.37 1.35 11.45
N ALA A 29 4.23 0.33 11.51
CA ALA A 29 5.68 0.50 11.59
C ALA A 29 6.26 1.21 10.33
N VAL A 30 5.75 0.90 9.13
CA VAL A 30 6.10 1.65 7.91
C VAL A 30 5.68 3.12 8.04
N ALA A 31 4.44 3.38 8.47
CA ALA A 31 3.92 4.73 8.63
C ALA A 31 4.76 5.56 9.61
N ASP A 32 5.08 5.00 10.77
CA ASP A 32 5.90 5.63 11.80
C ASP A 32 7.30 5.98 11.27
N ALA A 33 7.98 5.01 10.64
CA ALA A 33 9.29 5.21 10.05
C ALA A 33 9.30 6.30 8.95
N LEU A 34 8.25 6.37 8.12
CA LEU A 34 8.12 7.40 7.08
C LEU A 34 7.87 8.79 7.70
N ARG A 35 7.03 8.87 8.74
CA ARG A 35 6.74 10.13 9.45
C ARG A 35 7.96 10.67 10.19
N ALA A 36 8.74 9.79 10.81
CA ALA A 36 10.02 10.15 11.43
C ALA A 36 11.01 10.77 10.40
N ARG A 37 10.87 10.42 9.12
CA ARG A 37 11.62 11.02 7.99
C ARG A 37 10.94 12.26 7.39
N GLY A 38 9.94 12.83 8.05
CA GLY A 38 9.22 14.03 7.60
C GLY A 38 8.25 13.79 6.44
N ARG A 39 7.90 12.54 6.13
CA ARG A 39 6.98 12.22 5.03
C ARG A 39 5.54 12.23 5.54
N ARG A 40 4.65 12.86 4.77
CA ARG A 40 3.21 12.75 5.03
C ARG A 40 2.72 11.37 4.62
N VAL A 41 2.04 10.69 5.54
CA VAL A 41 1.44 9.37 5.32
C VAL A 41 -0.06 9.50 5.50
N VAL A 42 -0.83 8.96 4.57
CA VAL A 42 -2.28 8.85 4.69
C VAL A 42 -2.72 7.40 4.57
N VAL A 43 -3.80 7.05 5.25
CA VAL A 43 -4.32 5.68 5.27
C VAL A 43 -5.71 5.63 4.69
N THR A 44 -6.00 4.58 3.93
CA THR A 44 -7.30 4.39 3.27
C THR A 44 -7.69 2.91 3.26
N GLY A 45 -8.97 2.63 3.11
CA GLY A 45 -9.54 1.27 3.04
C GLY A 45 -10.81 1.27 2.20
N GLY A 46 -11.39 0.09 1.99
CA GLY A 46 -12.73 -0.08 1.45
C GLY A 46 -13.84 0.33 2.42
N ALA A 47 -15.09 0.24 1.97
CA ALA A 47 -16.27 0.63 2.74
C ALA A 47 -16.37 -0.11 4.09
N ASP A 48 -16.06 -1.40 4.09
CA ASP A 48 -16.19 -2.27 5.28
C ASP A 48 -14.88 -2.42 6.06
N GLU A 49 -13.85 -1.63 5.73
CA GLU A 49 -12.51 -1.73 6.34
C GLU A 49 -12.21 -0.58 7.32
N GLY A 50 -13.24 0.12 7.78
CA GLY A 50 -13.11 1.26 8.70
C GLY A 50 -12.32 0.94 9.97
N ASP A 51 -12.60 -0.21 10.60
CA ASP A 51 -11.92 -0.65 11.82
C ASP A 51 -10.43 -0.96 11.58
N LEU A 52 -10.10 -1.54 10.42
CA LEU A 52 -8.73 -1.82 10.02
C LEU A 52 -7.94 -0.53 9.84
N VAL A 53 -8.53 0.45 9.16
CA VAL A 53 -7.94 1.78 8.92
C VAL A 53 -7.78 2.55 10.24
N ALA A 54 -8.79 2.53 11.12
CA ALA A 54 -8.74 3.18 12.43
C ALA A 54 -7.67 2.53 13.33
N ARG A 55 -7.55 1.20 13.30
CA ARG A 55 -6.51 0.46 14.03
C ARG A 55 -5.11 0.86 13.56
N LEU A 56 -4.90 0.92 12.24
CA LEU A 56 -3.65 1.39 11.65
C LEU A 56 -3.31 2.82 12.11
N ALA A 57 -4.27 3.74 11.97
CA ALA A 57 -4.11 5.15 12.35
C ALA A 57 -3.73 5.30 13.82
N LYS A 58 -4.39 4.55 14.72
CA LYS A 58 -4.10 4.55 16.15
C LYS A 58 -2.69 4.03 16.46
N LEU A 59 -2.29 2.90 15.86
CA LEU A 59 -0.96 2.32 16.07
C LEU A 59 0.16 3.25 15.57
N ALA A 60 -0.07 3.94 14.46
CA ALA A 60 0.88 4.86 13.87
C ALA A 60 0.77 6.31 14.39
N GLY A 61 -0.18 6.61 15.28
CA GLY A 61 -0.42 7.96 15.81
C GLY A 61 -0.74 9.02 14.73
N LEU A 62 -1.53 8.64 13.72
CA LEU A 62 -1.92 9.54 12.62
C LEU A 62 -3.01 10.53 13.08
N PRO A 63 -2.99 11.78 12.61
CA PRO A 63 -4.10 12.71 12.84
C PRO A 63 -5.30 12.32 11.97
N ASP A 64 -6.52 12.61 12.44
CA ASP A 64 -7.77 12.27 11.74
C ASP A 64 -7.82 12.81 10.29
N THR A 65 -7.14 13.92 10.02
CA THR A 65 -7.05 14.52 8.67
C THR A 65 -6.31 13.66 7.63
N ASP A 66 -5.54 12.67 8.08
CA ASP A 66 -4.79 11.73 7.24
C ASP A 66 -5.43 10.32 7.20
N VAL A 67 -6.64 10.19 7.76
CA VAL A 67 -7.37 8.92 7.89
C VAL A 67 -8.63 8.93 7.04
N PHE A 68 -8.65 8.12 5.98
CA PHE A 68 -9.81 7.94 5.10
C PHE A 68 -10.48 6.59 5.37
N ALA A 69 -11.12 6.47 6.54
CA ALA A 69 -11.88 5.29 6.94
C ALA A 69 -13.24 5.19 6.23
N GLY A 70 -13.73 3.98 5.97
CA GLY A 70 -15.03 3.74 5.33
C GLY A 70 -15.06 3.98 3.81
N GLY A 71 -13.89 4.09 3.19
CA GLY A 71 -13.77 4.31 1.75
C GLY A 71 -13.91 5.75 1.30
N LEU A 72 -13.46 5.98 0.07
CA LEU A 72 -13.65 7.24 -0.65
C LEU A 72 -14.53 6.98 -1.87
N PRO A 73 -15.37 7.95 -2.27
CA PRO A 73 -15.94 7.96 -3.61
C PRO A 73 -14.84 7.78 -4.66
N TYR A 74 -15.14 7.05 -5.74
CA TYR A 74 -14.12 6.64 -6.71
C TYR A 74 -13.34 7.82 -7.31
N ASP A 75 -13.99 8.94 -7.60
CA ASP A 75 -13.34 10.14 -8.13
C ASP A 75 -12.34 10.75 -7.12
N ARG A 76 -12.68 10.71 -5.83
CA ARG A 76 -11.81 11.14 -4.72
C ARG A 76 -10.67 10.16 -4.47
N LEU A 77 -10.92 8.86 -4.53
CA LEU A 77 -9.88 7.83 -4.44
C LEU A 77 -8.89 7.94 -5.60
N SER A 78 -9.39 8.09 -6.82
CA SER A 78 -8.58 8.29 -8.02
C SER A 78 -7.75 9.57 -7.94
N ALA A 79 -8.33 10.69 -7.47
CA ALA A 79 -7.59 11.92 -7.24
C ALA A 79 -6.54 11.80 -6.11
N LEU A 80 -6.85 11.06 -5.03
CA LEU A 80 -5.89 10.75 -3.98
C LEU A 80 -4.68 10.01 -4.55
N VAL A 81 -4.93 8.92 -5.27
CA VAL A 81 -3.89 8.09 -5.88
C VAL A 81 -3.08 8.87 -6.89
N ALA A 82 -3.72 9.57 -7.83
CA ALA A 82 -3.04 10.37 -8.86
C ALA A 82 -2.12 11.46 -8.28
N GLY A 83 -2.48 12.01 -7.12
CA GLY A 83 -1.68 13.00 -6.41
C GLY A 83 -0.65 12.42 -5.44
N ALA A 84 -0.58 11.10 -5.26
CA ALA A 84 0.26 10.48 -4.25
C ALA A 84 1.75 10.49 -4.65
N ARG A 85 2.62 10.50 -3.64
CA ARG A 85 4.07 10.29 -3.81
C ARG A 85 4.38 8.82 -4.13
N ALA A 86 3.68 7.91 -3.46
CA ALA A 86 3.72 6.47 -3.69
C ALA A 86 2.48 5.83 -3.06
N VAL A 87 2.13 4.63 -3.51
CA VAL A 87 1.08 3.78 -2.91
C VAL A 87 1.70 2.47 -2.43
N VAL A 88 1.38 2.08 -1.19
CA VAL A 88 1.74 0.78 -0.61
C VAL A 88 0.47 0.01 -0.28
N SER A 89 0.32 -1.17 -0.87
CA SER A 89 -0.85 -2.03 -0.65
C SER A 89 -0.54 -3.48 -1.01
N GLY A 90 -1.44 -4.39 -0.64
CA GLY A 90 -1.48 -5.72 -1.28
C GLY A 90 -1.84 -5.63 -2.77
N ASP A 91 -1.88 -6.79 -3.45
CA ASP A 91 -2.39 -6.93 -4.82
C ASP A 91 -3.92 -6.72 -4.88
N THR A 92 -4.32 -5.45 -4.90
CA THR A 92 -5.71 -4.98 -4.88
C THR A 92 -5.93 -3.85 -5.90
N GLY A 93 -7.20 -3.47 -6.10
CA GLY A 93 -7.58 -2.46 -7.09
C GLY A 93 -6.83 -1.13 -6.97
N ILE A 94 -6.45 -0.70 -5.77
CA ILE A 94 -5.70 0.56 -5.57
C ILE A 94 -4.27 0.48 -6.12
N ALA A 95 -3.64 -0.70 -6.11
CA ALA A 95 -2.32 -0.91 -6.70
C ALA A 95 -2.39 -0.71 -8.22
N HIS A 96 -3.38 -1.32 -8.88
CA HIS A 96 -3.59 -1.16 -10.32
C HIS A 96 -3.98 0.27 -10.70
N LEU A 97 -4.79 0.94 -9.88
CA LEU A 97 -5.15 2.34 -10.07
C LEU A 97 -3.91 3.25 -10.01
N ALA A 98 -2.98 2.98 -9.10
CA ALA A 98 -1.71 3.70 -9.02
C ALA A 98 -0.82 3.47 -10.25
N VAL A 99 -0.76 2.22 -10.74
CA VAL A 99 -0.08 1.91 -12.01
C VAL A 99 -0.70 2.69 -13.17
N ALA A 100 -2.03 2.74 -13.27
CA ALA A 100 -2.74 3.48 -14.33
C ALA A 100 -2.44 4.99 -14.31
N HIS A 101 -2.24 5.58 -13.13
CA HIS A 101 -1.83 6.98 -12.97
C HIS A 101 -0.31 7.19 -13.07
N ALA A 102 0.46 6.14 -13.39
CA ALA A 102 1.92 6.14 -13.36
C ALA A 102 2.50 6.61 -12.00
N VAL A 103 1.78 6.36 -10.90
CA VAL A 103 2.20 6.69 -9.54
C VAL A 103 3.09 5.55 -9.03
N PRO A 104 4.21 5.84 -8.35
CA PRO A 104 5.07 4.80 -7.81
C PRO A 104 4.33 3.84 -6.88
N THR A 105 4.59 2.54 -7.00
CA THR A 105 3.92 1.51 -6.18
C THR A 105 4.91 0.60 -5.48
N VAL A 106 4.56 0.20 -4.26
CA VAL A 106 5.11 -0.97 -3.58
C VAL A 106 3.95 -1.93 -3.33
N THR A 107 3.82 -2.95 -4.18
CA THR A 107 2.72 -3.92 -4.13
C THR A 107 3.20 -5.19 -3.44
N LEU A 108 2.49 -5.61 -2.40
CA LEU A 108 2.83 -6.78 -1.58
C LEU A 108 2.07 -8.00 -2.08
N PHE A 109 2.80 -9.04 -2.48
CA PHE A 109 2.23 -10.30 -2.96
C PHE A 109 2.45 -11.42 -1.93
N GLY A 110 1.50 -12.35 -1.88
CA GLY A 110 1.56 -13.53 -1.02
C GLY A 110 1.16 -14.78 -1.79
N PRO A 111 -0.14 -15.12 -1.82
CA PRO A 111 -0.62 -16.42 -2.30
C PRO A 111 -0.40 -16.66 -3.78
N VAL A 112 -0.31 -15.61 -4.61
CA VAL A 112 -0.08 -15.72 -6.04
C VAL A 112 1.10 -14.85 -6.46
N PRO A 113 1.90 -15.28 -7.47
CA PRO A 113 3.05 -14.53 -7.92
C PRO A 113 2.66 -13.26 -8.69
N PRO A 114 3.53 -12.23 -8.68
CA PRO A 114 3.32 -11.01 -9.46
C PRO A 114 3.33 -11.25 -10.98
N SER A 115 3.80 -12.39 -11.47
CA SER A 115 3.71 -12.72 -12.90
C SER A 115 2.28 -12.89 -13.41
N ARG A 116 1.27 -13.01 -12.53
CA ARG A 116 -0.15 -13.12 -12.92
C ARG A 116 -0.86 -11.77 -13.03
N TRP A 117 -0.67 -10.92 -12.02
CA TRP A 117 -1.44 -9.67 -11.85
C TRP A 117 -0.56 -8.47 -11.46
N GLY A 118 0.75 -8.67 -11.42
CA GLY A 118 1.69 -7.63 -11.03
C GLY A 118 1.75 -6.46 -12.00
N PRO A 119 2.37 -5.35 -11.55
CA PRO A 119 2.61 -4.20 -12.41
C PRO A 119 3.51 -4.58 -13.60
N PRO A 120 3.50 -3.80 -14.69
CA PRO A 120 4.48 -3.95 -15.76
C PRO A 120 5.91 -3.83 -15.22
N ASP A 121 6.86 -4.45 -15.91
CA ASP A 121 8.28 -4.37 -15.58
C ASP A 121 8.81 -2.95 -15.82
N HIS A 122 8.72 -2.12 -14.79
CA HIS A 122 9.11 -0.72 -14.82
C HIS A 122 9.69 -0.29 -13.46
N PRO A 123 10.81 0.47 -13.41
CA PRO A 123 11.46 0.83 -12.14
C PRO A 123 10.58 1.54 -11.11
N ARG A 124 9.51 2.23 -11.56
CA ARG A 124 8.54 2.93 -10.69
C ARG A 124 7.59 2.00 -9.95
N HIS A 125 7.52 0.73 -10.31
CA HIS A 125 6.62 -0.24 -9.67
C HIS A 125 7.43 -1.38 -9.06
N ARG A 126 7.29 -1.58 -7.76
CA ARG A 126 7.99 -2.63 -7.02
C ARG A 126 6.98 -3.67 -6.56
N ALA A 127 7.08 -4.88 -7.09
CA ALA A 127 6.39 -6.04 -6.55
C ALA A 127 7.30 -6.72 -5.52
N LEU A 128 6.87 -6.76 -4.27
CA LEU A 128 7.54 -7.52 -3.21
C LEU A 128 6.86 -8.87 -3.09
N TRP A 129 7.65 -9.93 -3.27
CA TRP A 129 7.18 -11.30 -3.23
C TRP A 129 8.33 -12.24 -2.87
N HIS A 130 8.04 -13.29 -2.10
CA HIS A 130 8.98 -14.36 -1.84
C HIS A 130 8.56 -15.62 -2.61
N PRO A 131 9.45 -16.21 -3.43
CA PRO A 131 9.14 -17.43 -4.16
C PRO A 131 8.72 -18.57 -3.23
N GLY A 132 7.71 -19.32 -3.68
CA GLY A 132 7.10 -20.45 -2.98
C GLY A 132 6.01 -21.08 -3.84
N PRO A 133 5.39 -22.17 -3.37
CA PRO A 133 4.17 -22.68 -4.00
C PRO A 133 3.06 -21.63 -3.94
N ASP A 134 2.14 -21.69 -4.89
CA ASP A 134 0.91 -20.90 -4.81
C ASP A 134 0.13 -21.24 -3.55
N GLY A 135 -0.38 -20.20 -2.88
CA GLY A 135 -1.39 -20.28 -1.84
C GLY A 135 -2.79 -19.97 -2.38
N ASP A 136 -3.76 -19.88 -1.47
CA ASP A 136 -5.15 -19.54 -1.82
C ASP A 136 -5.37 -18.02 -1.77
N PRO A 137 -5.60 -17.33 -2.91
CA PRO A 137 -5.88 -15.89 -2.94
C PRO A 137 -7.22 -15.50 -2.32
N HIS A 138 -8.07 -16.48 -1.99
CA HIS A 138 -9.36 -16.32 -1.30
C HIS A 138 -9.36 -16.88 0.12
N GLY A 139 -8.18 -17.29 0.62
CA GLY A 139 -8.02 -17.86 1.95
C GLY A 139 -8.43 -16.90 3.08
N HIS A 140 -8.82 -17.49 4.21
CA HIS A 140 -9.35 -16.78 5.39
C HIS A 140 -8.28 -16.31 6.38
N GLU A 141 -7.02 -16.65 6.16
CA GLU A 141 -5.88 -16.24 6.98
C GLU A 141 -4.78 -15.67 6.09
N THR A 142 -4.00 -14.72 6.61
CA THR A 142 -2.87 -14.11 5.90
C THR A 142 -1.92 -15.18 5.37
N ASP A 143 -1.59 -15.08 4.08
CA ASP A 143 -0.72 -16.06 3.43
C ASP A 143 0.71 -16.05 4.02
N PRO A 144 1.32 -17.23 4.28
CA PRO A 144 2.68 -17.31 4.83
C PRO A 144 3.75 -16.62 3.98
N ALA A 145 3.63 -16.57 2.66
CA ALA A 145 4.59 -15.86 1.80
C ALA A 145 4.48 -14.34 1.98
N LEU A 146 3.26 -13.82 2.19
CA LEU A 146 3.05 -12.40 2.53
C LEU A 146 3.68 -12.05 3.89
N LEU A 147 3.61 -12.98 4.86
CA LEU A 147 4.23 -12.81 6.18
C LEU A 147 5.75 -12.78 6.15
N ARG A 148 6.39 -13.25 5.08
CA ARG A 148 7.85 -13.16 4.92
C ARG A 148 8.32 -11.76 4.55
N ILE A 149 7.45 -10.91 3.98
CA ILE A 149 7.76 -9.52 3.66
C ILE A 149 7.85 -8.71 4.96
N GLY A 150 9.03 -8.18 5.26
CA GLY A 150 9.27 -7.35 6.43
C GLY A 150 9.01 -5.86 6.18
N THR A 151 8.90 -5.09 7.25
CA THR A 151 8.79 -3.62 7.20
C THR A 151 10.00 -2.99 6.48
N ASP A 152 11.19 -3.53 6.70
CA ASP A 152 12.42 -3.04 6.05
C ASP A 152 12.42 -3.25 4.53
N ASP A 153 11.78 -4.31 4.02
CA ASP A 153 11.68 -4.55 2.58
C ASP A 153 10.84 -3.46 1.91
N VAL A 154 9.74 -3.07 2.56
CA VAL A 154 8.87 -1.99 2.11
C VAL A 154 9.61 -0.65 2.15
N LEU A 155 10.31 -0.35 3.25
CA LEU A 155 11.07 0.90 3.38
C LEU A 155 12.20 1.00 2.34
N LYS A 156 12.96 -0.08 2.12
CA LYS A 156 14.00 -0.14 1.07
C LYS A 156 13.41 0.05 -0.33
N ALA A 157 12.24 -0.54 -0.59
CA ALA A 157 11.56 -0.36 -1.87
C ALA A 157 11.14 1.10 -2.09
N LEU A 158 10.61 1.76 -1.05
CA LEU A 158 10.26 3.19 -1.09
C LEU A 158 11.49 4.07 -1.28
N ASP A 159 12.58 3.81 -0.56
CA ASP A 159 13.83 4.58 -0.70
C ASP A 159 14.40 4.46 -2.12
N ALA A 160 14.32 3.28 -2.73
CA ALA A 160 14.72 3.09 -4.13
C ALA A 160 13.82 3.87 -5.13
N LEU A 161 12.53 4.02 -4.83
CA LEU A 161 11.61 4.81 -5.67
C LEU A 161 11.90 6.31 -5.58
N ASP A 162 12.33 6.81 -4.42
CA ASP A 162 12.73 8.20 -4.28
C ASP A 162 14.04 8.51 -5.00
N ALA A 163 15.02 7.60 -4.93
CA ALA A 163 16.27 7.76 -5.68
C ALA A 163 16.05 7.90 -7.19
N LEU A 164 15.04 7.22 -7.75
CA LEU A 164 14.65 7.36 -9.16
C LEU A 164 14.06 8.74 -9.51
N ARG A 165 13.46 9.43 -8.54
CA ARG A 165 12.89 10.77 -8.75
C ARG A 165 13.92 11.88 -8.63
N GLU A 166 14.99 11.63 -7.87
CA GLU A 166 16.10 12.55 -7.67
C GLU A 166 17.22 12.36 -8.70
N ALA A 167 17.15 11.30 -9.52
CA ALA A 167 18.03 11.12 -10.66
C ALA A 167 17.80 12.24 -11.71
N PRO A 168 18.88 12.86 -12.22
CA PRO A 168 18.82 14.02 -13.11
C PRO A 168 18.22 13.72 -14.49
#